data_AF-A0A1S9M6S3-F1
#
_entry.id   AF-A0A1S9M6S3-F1
#
_cell.length_a   1.000
_cell.length_b   1.000
_cell.length_c   1.000
_cell.angle_alpha   90.00
_cell.angle_beta   90.00
_cell.angle_gamma   90.00
#
_symmetry.space_group_name_H-M   'P 1'
#
loop_
_entity.id
_entity.type
_entity.pdbx_description
1 polymer ?
#
loop_
_entity_poly.entity_id
_entity_poly.type
_entity_poly.pdbx_seq_one_letter_code
_entity_poly.pdbx_strand_id
1 'polypeptide(L)'
;MEDMVGRQMLREVMSEAPSDEWEDQATTDWENDPEAWKDPHYAAPRMVPLVEQFRDLYVDRSLLEGLKGEIGQGSPEFVDLVKARWAQLVRDGDPSRPLTADSRELRALPEKDVAVTLDRMNEIMGTVFDWMISQGKEPIPGWTQWLVPPVPQSMMGLLED
;
A
#
# COMPACT_ATOMS: atom_id res chain seq x y z
N MET A 1 -49.02 1.54 -34.12
CA MET A 1 -49.28 1.82 -32.68
C MET A 1 -48.30 0.96 -31.91
N GLU A 2 -47.01 1.20 -32.13
CA GLU A 2 -45.87 0.40 -31.67
C GLU A 2 -44.75 1.42 -31.51
N ASP A 3 -44.46 1.87 -30.28
CA ASP A 3 -43.14 2.45 -29.91
C ASP A 3 -43.06 2.91 -28.44
N MET A 4 -44.17 2.95 -27.69
CA MET A 4 -44.13 3.42 -26.30
C MET A 4 -43.65 2.36 -25.30
N VAL A 5 -43.86 1.06 -25.59
CA VAL A 5 -43.49 -0.04 -24.69
C VAL A 5 -41.97 -0.32 -24.72
N GLY A 6 -41.34 -0.23 -25.89
CA GLY A 6 -39.89 -0.47 -26.04
C GLY A 6 -39.03 0.57 -25.31
N ARG A 7 -39.50 1.82 -25.20
CA ARG A 7 -38.81 2.89 -24.47
C ARG A 7 -38.96 2.82 -22.95
N GLN A 8 -40.02 2.17 -22.43
CA GLN A 8 -40.16 1.93 -20.99
C GLN A 8 -39.28 0.78 -20.54
N MET A 9 -39.24 -0.33 -21.28
CA MET A 9 -38.39 -1.48 -20.93
C MET A 9 -36.89 -1.17 -20.98
N LEU A 10 -36.43 -0.30 -21.90
CA LEU A 10 -35.03 0.12 -21.95
C LEU A 10 -34.61 1.03 -20.77
N ARG A 11 -35.57 1.60 -20.03
CA ARG A 11 -35.28 2.48 -18.88
C ARG A 11 -35.23 1.71 -17.57
N GLU A 12 -35.92 0.58 -17.46
CA GLU A 12 -35.87 -0.31 -16.28
C GLU A 12 -34.53 -1.05 -16.19
N VAL A 13 -33.91 -1.44 -17.31
CA VAL A 13 -32.61 -2.15 -17.30
C VAL A 13 -31.42 -1.24 -16.96
N MET A 14 -31.58 0.09 -17.01
CA MET A 14 -30.50 1.05 -16.74
C MET A 14 -30.62 1.75 -15.37
N SER A 15 -31.43 1.23 -14.44
CA SER A 15 -31.63 1.84 -13.12
C SER A 15 -31.72 0.84 -11.96
N GLU A 16 -31.20 -0.37 -12.13
CA GLU A 16 -30.77 -1.16 -10.97
C GLU A 16 -29.49 -0.52 -10.45
N ALA A 17 -29.67 0.47 -9.56
CA ALA A 17 -28.63 0.78 -8.60
C ALA A 17 -28.27 -0.54 -7.90
N PRO A 18 -26.98 -0.83 -7.68
CA PRO A 18 -26.59 -2.01 -6.93
C PRO A 18 -27.42 -2.08 -5.64
N SER A 19 -28.08 -3.21 -5.42
CA SER A 19 -28.83 -3.45 -4.19
C SER A 19 -27.88 -3.41 -2.99
N ASP A 20 -28.34 -2.88 -1.85
CA ASP A 20 -27.54 -2.80 -0.61
C ASP A 20 -26.87 -4.15 -0.27
N GLU A 21 -27.58 -5.28 -0.49
CA GLU A 21 -27.05 -6.63 -0.28
C GLU A 21 -25.82 -6.98 -1.15
N TRP A 22 -25.76 -6.48 -2.39
CA TRP A 22 -24.59 -6.66 -3.24
C TRP A 22 -23.41 -5.81 -2.78
N GLU A 23 -23.67 -4.58 -2.33
CA GLU A 23 -22.63 -3.69 -1.81
C GLU A 23 -22.01 -4.29 -0.54
N ASP A 24 -22.84 -4.78 0.40
CA ASP A 24 -22.37 -5.41 1.63
C ASP A 24 -21.54 -6.67 1.36
N GLN A 25 -21.93 -7.49 0.38
CA GLN A 25 -21.16 -8.68 -0.01
C GLN A 25 -19.83 -8.28 -0.66
N ALA A 26 -19.82 -7.31 -1.57
CA ALA A 26 -18.59 -6.82 -2.20
C ALA A 26 -17.61 -6.22 -1.17
N THR A 27 -18.13 -5.50 -0.17
CA THR A 27 -17.34 -5.01 0.97
C THR A 27 -16.75 -6.16 1.76
N THR A 28 -17.56 -7.15 2.12
CA THR A 28 -17.12 -8.33 2.89
C THR A 28 -16.04 -9.11 2.14
N ASP A 29 -16.23 -9.35 0.84
CA ASP A 29 -15.26 -10.06 0.01
C ASP A 29 -13.92 -9.32 -0.05
N TRP A 30 -13.96 -7.99 -0.23
CA TRP A 30 -12.76 -7.17 -0.28
C TRP A 30 -12.03 -7.07 1.07
N GLU A 31 -12.76 -6.98 2.19
CA GLU A 31 -12.18 -6.96 3.53
C GLU A 31 -11.44 -8.25 3.87
N ASN A 32 -11.92 -9.38 3.34
CA ASN A 32 -11.33 -10.69 3.59
C ASN A 32 -10.37 -11.15 2.47
N ASP A 33 -10.22 -10.38 1.40
CA ASP A 33 -9.34 -10.72 0.29
C ASP A 33 -7.86 -10.58 0.69
N PRO A 34 -7.08 -11.69 0.75
CA PRO A 34 -5.66 -11.64 1.05
C PRO A 34 -4.84 -11.03 -0.08
N GLU A 35 -5.41 -10.85 -1.26
CA GLU A 35 -4.77 -10.34 -2.47
C GLU A 35 -5.18 -8.90 -2.82
N ALA A 36 -6.01 -8.26 -1.99
CA ALA A 36 -6.53 -6.90 -2.22
C ALA A 36 -5.42 -5.86 -2.49
N TRP A 37 -4.27 -6.01 -1.84
CA TRP A 37 -3.10 -5.14 -2.05
C TRP A 37 -2.57 -5.09 -3.48
N LYS A 38 -2.87 -6.11 -4.31
CA LYS A 38 -2.41 -6.20 -5.71
C LYS A 38 -3.13 -5.21 -6.62
N ASP A 39 -4.29 -4.70 -6.20
CA ASP A 39 -4.96 -3.58 -6.86
C ASP A 39 -5.05 -2.39 -5.88
N PRO A 40 -3.97 -1.58 -5.78
CA PRO A 40 -3.81 -0.60 -4.71
C PRO A 40 -4.85 0.54 -4.74
N HIS A 41 -5.45 0.79 -5.92
CA HIS A 41 -6.41 1.87 -6.16
C HIS A 41 -7.86 1.38 -6.19
N TYR A 42 -8.09 0.07 -6.24
CA TYR A 42 -9.42 -0.51 -6.10
C TYR A 42 -9.88 -0.54 -4.64
N ALA A 43 -11.18 -0.31 -4.47
CA ALA A 43 -11.89 -0.53 -3.22
C ALA A 43 -13.30 -1.03 -3.54
N ALA A 44 -13.83 -1.89 -2.67
CA ALA A 44 -15.25 -2.19 -2.67
C ALA A 44 -16.10 -0.93 -2.43
N PRO A 45 -17.40 -0.96 -2.77
CA PRO A 45 -18.32 0.14 -2.46
C PRO A 45 -18.19 0.56 -0.98
N ARG A 46 -18.27 1.88 -0.74
CA ARG A 46 -18.18 2.50 0.61
C ARG A 46 -16.83 2.34 1.33
N MET A 47 -15.86 1.66 0.72
CA MET A 47 -14.51 1.51 1.26
C MET A 47 -13.53 2.51 0.65
N VAL A 48 -12.44 2.74 1.36
CA VAL A 48 -11.32 3.58 0.90
C VAL A 48 -10.22 2.67 0.35
N PRO A 49 -9.60 2.97 -0.81
CA PRO A 49 -8.49 2.18 -1.35
C PRO A 49 -7.34 2.04 -0.37
N LEU A 50 -6.63 0.91 -0.42
CA LEU A 50 -5.55 0.63 0.52
C LEU A 50 -4.42 1.69 0.47
N VAL A 51 -4.11 2.20 -0.72
CA VAL A 51 -3.13 3.28 -0.87
C VAL A 51 -3.56 4.58 -0.16
N GLU A 52 -4.85 4.87 -0.16
CA GLU A 52 -5.42 6.04 0.52
C GLU A 52 -5.49 5.79 2.04
N GLN A 53 -5.86 4.58 2.48
CA GLN A 53 -5.77 4.19 3.90
C GLN A 53 -4.35 4.37 4.44
N PHE A 54 -3.33 3.98 3.66
CA PHE A 54 -1.94 4.22 4.03
C PHE A 54 -1.65 5.73 4.20
N ARG A 55 -2.15 6.56 3.28
CA ARG A 55 -1.98 8.01 3.35
C ARG A 55 -2.64 8.58 4.61
N ASP A 56 -3.82 8.12 4.98
CA ASP A 56 -4.50 8.54 6.22
C ASP A 56 -3.72 8.13 7.47
N LEU A 57 -3.05 6.97 7.47
CA LEU A 57 -2.23 6.52 8.59
C LEU A 57 -1.00 7.41 8.82
N TYR A 58 -0.37 7.91 7.74
CA TYR A 58 0.96 8.53 7.83
C TYR A 58 1.06 9.94 7.24
N VAL A 59 -0.05 10.59 6.86
CA VAL A 59 -0.23 11.98 6.38
C VAL A 59 1.09 12.71 6.05
N ASP A 60 1.66 12.42 4.87
CA ASP A 60 2.89 13.03 4.30
C ASP A 60 4.18 12.90 5.16
N ARG A 61 4.16 12.08 6.20
CA ARG A 61 5.30 11.79 7.08
C ARG A 61 5.92 10.42 6.82
N SER A 62 5.37 9.69 5.85
CA SER A 62 5.86 8.38 5.45
C SER A 62 7.26 8.44 4.86
N LEU A 63 8.11 7.55 5.35
CA LEU A 63 9.42 7.23 4.80
C LEU A 63 9.35 6.76 3.33
N LEU A 64 8.20 6.22 2.90
CA LEU A 64 7.97 5.79 1.52
C LEU A 64 7.90 6.98 0.54
N GLU A 65 7.55 8.18 1.00
CA GLU A 65 7.61 9.37 0.14
C GLU A 65 9.05 9.77 -0.19
N GLY A 66 10.00 9.50 0.72
CA GLY A 66 11.43 9.70 0.50
C GLY A 66 12.06 8.68 -0.46
N LEU A 67 11.52 7.45 -0.52
CA LEU A 67 11.95 6.43 -1.48
C LEU A 67 11.82 6.86 -2.93
N LYS A 68 10.83 7.71 -3.26
CA LYS A 68 10.66 8.26 -4.61
C LYS A 68 11.92 9.01 -5.11
N GLY A 69 12.76 9.50 -4.21
CA GLY A 69 13.99 10.24 -4.52
C GLY A 69 15.27 9.41 -4.50
N GLU A 70 15.47 8.53 -3.50
CA GLU A 70 16.71 7.74 -3.34
C GLU A 70 16.66 6.39 -4.10
N ILE A 71 15.48 5.76 -4.18
CA ILE A 71 15.17 4.78 -5.23
C ILE A 71 14.68 5.58 -6.44
N GLY A 72 15.53 6.45 -7.00
CA GLY A 72 15.18 7.49 -7.98
C GLY A 72 14.62 7.01 -9.33
N GLN A 73 14.22 5.75 -9.45
CA GLN A 73 13.45 5.18 -10.55
C GLN A 73 12.33 4.23 -10.08
N GLY A 74 12.00 4.23 -8.79
CA GLY A 74 10.86 3.52 -8.20
C GLY A 74 9.62 3.75 -9.04
N SER A 75 9.13 2.69 -9.70
CA SER A 75 7.89 2.76 -10.48
C SER A 75 6.82 3.26 -9.51
N PRO A 76 6.06 4.31 -9.84
CA PRO A 76 4.96 4.78 -8.99
C PRO A 76 4.05 3.61 -8.56
N GLU A 77 3.86 2.65 -9.46
CA GLU A 77 3.18 1.37 -9.23
C GLU A 77 3.77 0.57 -8.06
N PHE A 78 5.09 0.42 -7.98
CA PHE A 78 5.74 -0.31 -6.88
C PHE A 78 5.51 0.36 -5.53
N VAL A 79 5.65 1.69 -5.47
CA VAL A 79 5.42 2.44 -4.23
C VAL A 79 3.95 2.30 -3.79
N ASP A 80 3.01 2.37 -4.73
CA ASP A 80 1.59 2.19 -4.43
C ASP A 80 1.28 0.78 -3.93
N LEU A 81 1.90 -0.26 -4.51
CA LEU A 81 1.78 -1.65 -4.05
C LEU A 81 2.38 -1.86 -2.67
N VAL A 82 3.53 -1.25 -2.37
CA VAL A 82 4.14 -1.30 -1.03
C VAL A 82 3.23 -0.64 0.00
N LYS A 83 2.66 0.53 -0.32
CA LYS A 83 1.68 1.21 0.53
C LYS A 83 0.44 0.36 0.75
N ALA A 84 -0.10 -0.23 -0.31
CA ALA A 84 -1.29 -1.06 -0.23
C ALA A 84 -1.04 -2.33 0.58
N ARG A 85 0.09 -3.01 0.37
CA ARG A 85 0.47 -4.19 1.14
C ARG A 85 0.63 -3.87 2.62
N TRP A 86 1.24 -2.73 2.94
CA TRP A 86 1.32 -2.26 4.32
C TRP A 86 -0.05 -1.99 4.92
N ALA A 87 -0.89 -1.20 4.24
CA ALA A 87 -2.23 -0.87 4.73
C ALA A 87 -3.07 -2.13 4.96
N GLN A 88 -2.94 -3.13 4.09
CA GLN A 88 -3.59 -4.42 4.29
C GLN A 88 -3.09 -5.13 5.56
N LEU A 89 -1.77 -5.20 5.81
CA LEU A 89 -1.25 -5.78 7.05
C LEU A 89 -1.77 -5.06 8.31
N VAL A 90 -1.95 -3.74 8.22
CA VAL A 90 -2.56 -2.95 9.30
C VAL A 90 -4.04 -3.29 9.47
N ARG A 91 -4.81 -3.30 8.37
CA ARG A 91 -6.24 -3.67 8.32
C ARG A 91 -6.47 -5.07 8.93
N ASP A 92 -5.68 -6.04 8.49
CA ASP A 92 -5.81 -7.45 8.86
C ASP A 92 -5.27 -7.75 10.28
N GLY A 93 -4.64 -6.76 10.93
CA GLY A 93 -4.07 -6.93 12.26
C GLY A 93 -2.81 -7.83 12.29
N ASP A 94 -2.12 -7.96 11.15
CA ASP A 94 -1.03 -8.91 10.98
C ASP A 94 0.19 -8.55 11.86
N PRO A 95 0.76 -9.51 12.61
CA PRO A 95 1.89 -9.27 13.50
C PRO A 95 3.20 -8.94 12.77
N SER A 96 3.31 -9.27 11.49
CA SER A 96 4.45 -8.92 10.62
C SER A 96 4.41 -7.47 10.14
N ARG A 97 3.34 -6.71 10.43
CA ARG A 97 3.30 -5.28 10.07
C ARG A 97 4.47 -4.51 10.70
N PRO A 98 5.13 -3.61 9.98
CA PRO A 98 6.16 -2.78 10.58
C PRO A 98 5.57 -1.85 11.64
N LEU A 99 6.38 -1.41 12.61
CA LEU A 99 5.87 -0.63 13.74
C LEU A 99 5.42 0.77 13.32
N THR A 100 6.13 1.38 12.38
CA THR A 100 5.80 2.71 11.85
C THR A 100 6.43 2.93 10.48
N ALA A 101 5.75 3.69 9.63
CA ALA A 101 6.32 4.27 8.42
C ALA A 101 6.74 5.73 8.63
N ASP A 102 6.50 6.34 9.79
CA ASP A 102 6.87 7.73 10.08
C ASP A 102 8.37 7.82 10.43
N SER A 103 9.08 8.68 9.71
CA SER A 103 10.53 8.88 9.88
C SER A 103 10.94 9.35 11.28
N ARG A 104 10.10 10.14 11.95
CA ARG A 104 10.35 10.67 13.30
C ARG A 104 10.08 9.61 14.34
N GLU A 105 9.00 8.84 14.17
CA GLU A 105 8.67 7.73 15.05
C GLU A 105 9.75 6.65 14.96
N LEU A 106 10.19 6.29 13.76
CA LEU A 106 11.26 5.33 13.56
C LEU A 106 12.55 5.75 14.30
N ARG A 107 12.92 7.03 14.25
CA ARG A 107 14.10 7.55 14.97
C ARG A 107 13.95 7.56 16.49
N ALA A 108 12.73 7.56 17.00
CA ALA A 108 12.45 7.52 18.44
C ALA A 108 12.42 6.08 18.98
N LEU A 109 12.38 5.07 18.11
CA LEU A 109 12.37 3.67 18.52
C LEU A 109 13.74 3.22 19.07
N PRO A 110 13.75 2.28 20.02
CA PRO A 110 14.96 1.53 20.37
C PRO A 110 15.59 0.86 19.14
N GLU A 111 16.92 0.71 19.11
CA GLU A 111 17.65 0.12 17.98
C GLU A 111 17.10 -1.26 17.56
N LYS A 112 16.73 -2.11 18.53
CA LYS A 112 16.09 -3.41 18.26
C LYS A 112 14.78 -3.28 17.48
N ASP A 113 13.98 -2.26 17.77
CA ASP A 113 12.64 -2.06 17.20
C ASP A 113 12.75 -1.37 15.83
N VAL A 114 13.80 -0.55 15.64
CA VAL A 114 14.22 -0.08 14.32
C VAL A 114 14.59 -1.25 13.42
N ALA A 115 15.46 -2.15 13.88
CA ALA A 115 15.88 -3.32 13.11
C ALA A 115 14.67 -4.20 12.71
N VAL A 116 13.76 -4.47 13.65
CA VAL A 116 12.51 -5.21 13.38
C VAL A 116 11.63 -4.48 12.37
N THR A 117 11.52 -3.15 12.47
CA THR A 117 10.71 -2.37 11.53
C THR A 117 11.30 -2.42 10.12
N LEU A 118 12.63 -2.26 9.99
CA LEU A 118 13.32 -2.34 8.69
C LEU A 118 13.26 -3.74 8.07
N ASP A 119 13.39 -4.79 8.88
CA ASP A 119 13.24 -6.18 8.42
C ASP A 119 11.86 -6.43 7.81
N ARG A 120 10.80 -6.04 8.53
CA ARG A 120 9.40 -6.14 8.05
C ARG A 120 9.14 -5.30 6.81
N MET A 121 9.77 -4.13 6.71
CA MET A 121 9.70 -3.31 5.50
C MET A 121 10.35 -4.01 4.30
N ASN A 122 11.48 -4.70 4.51
CA ASN A 122 12.11 -5.52 3.48
C ASN A 122 11.22 -6.69 3.06
N GLU A 123 10.52 -7.34 4.00
CA GLU A 123 9.56 -8.40 3.69
C GLU A 123 8.41 -7.91 2.78
N ILE A 124 7.86 -6.72 3.08
CA ILE A 124 6.82 -6.09 2.24
C ILE A 124 7.37 -5.82 0.84
N MET A 125 8.53 -5.17 0.73
CA MET A 125 9.13 -4.84 -0.56
C MET A 125 9.50 -6.09 -1.36
N GLY A 126 10.04 -7.13 -0.71
CA GLY A 126 10.31 -8.42 -1.33
C GLY A 126 9.04 -9.06 -1.90
N THR A 127 7.96 -9.11 -1.10
CA THR A 127 6.65 -9.63 -1.53
C THR A 127 6.12 -8.90 -2.77
N VAL A 128 6.15 -7.57 -2.75
CA VAL A 128 5.70 -6.75 -3.89
C VAL A 128 6.59 -6.98 -5.10
N PHE A 129 7.91 -7.02 -4.91
CA PHE A 129 8.87 -7.24 -5.98
C PHE A 129 8.66 -8.60 -6.64
N ASP A 130 8.61 -9.69 -5.88
CA ASP A 130 8.36 -11.05 -6.39
C ASP A 130 7.04 -11.13 -7.16
N TRP A 131 6.00 -10.45 -6.67
CA TRP A 131 4.74 -10.38 -7.40
C TRP A 131 4.87 -9.61 -8.71
N MET A 132 5.53 -8.45 -8.73
CA MET A 132 5.74 -7.70 -9.99
C MET A 132 6.53 -8.53 -11.01
N ILE A 133 7.55 -9.30 -10.58
CA ILE A 133 8.25 -10.26 -11.43
C ILE A 133 7.30 -11.32 -11.98
N SER A 134 6.41 -11.87 -11.14
CA SER A 134 5.40 -12.85 -11.58
C SER A 134 4.44 -12.30 -12.64
N GLN A 135 4.22 -10.98 -12.66
CA GLN A 135 3.44 -10.27 -13.67
C GLN A 135 4.24 -9.94 -14.95
N GLY A 136 5.51 -10.36 -15.03
CA GLY A 136 6.38 -10.12 -16.19
C GLY A 136 7.06 -8.76 -16.20
N LYS A 137 7.08 -8.03 -15.07
CA LYS A 137 7.86 -6.79 -14.93
C LYS A 137 9.35 -7.15 -14.79
N GLU A 138 10.23 -6.31 -15.33
CA GLU A 138 11.67 -6.54 -15.23
C GLU A 138 12.19 -6.27 -13.81
N PRO A 139 13.09 -7.11 -13.28
CA PRO A 139 13.71 -6.88 -11.98
C PRO A 139 14.61 -5.66 -12.03
N ILE A 140 14.34 -4.70 -11.15
CA ILE A 140 15.19 -3.52 -10.98
C ILE A 140 16.13 -3.79 -9.79
N PRO A 141 17.46 -3.85 -10.01
CA PRO A 141 18.42 -4.15 -8.96
C PRO A 141 18.28 -3.19 -7.76
N GLY A 142 18.25 -3.73 -6.54
CA GLY A 142 18.24 -2.96 -5.30
C GLY A 142 16.86 -2.60 -4.72
N TRP A 143 15.75 -3.07 -5.31
CA TRP A 143 14.39 -2.73 -4.85
C TRP A 143 13.84 -3.61 -3.73
N THR A 144 14.47 -4.75 -3.45
CA THR A 144 14.06 -5.67 -2.39
C THR A 144 14.63 -5.29 -1.02
N GLN A 145 15.43 -4.23 -0.94
CA GLN A 145 16.12 -3.82 0.28
C GLN A 145 15.90 -2.33 0.58
N TRP A 146 15.65 -2.04 1.84
CA TRP A 146 15.53 -0.69 2.36
C TRP A 146 16.92 -0.06 2.42
N LEU A 147 17.29 0.68 1.38
CA LEU A 147 18.59 1.34 1.26
C LEU A 147 18.62 2.72 1.93
N VAL A 148 17.82 2.97 2.96
CA VAL A 148 18.10 4.13 3.81
C VAL A 148 19.39 3.81 4.56
N PRO A 149 20.50 4.53 4.32
CA PRO A 149 21.69 4.32 5.11
C PRO A 149 21.29 4.47 6.58
N PRO A 150 21.67 3.53 7.47
CA PRO A 150 21.64 3.84 8.89
C PRO A 150 22.44 5.13 9.02
N VAL A 151 21.83 6.11 9.67
CA VAL A 151 22.39 7.38 10.12
C VAL A 151 23.92 7.42 9.98
N PRO A 152 24.51 8.38 9.24
CA PRO A 152 25.93 8.34 8.94
C PRO A 152 26.72 8.13 10.22
N GLN A 153 27.63 7.15 10.20
CA GLN A 153 28.71 7.00 11.19
C GLN A 153 29.63 8.23 11.28
N SER A 154 29.24 9.38 10.73
CA SER A 154 30.00 10.64 10.74
C SER A 154 29.68 11.55 11.92
N MET A 155 28.81 11.17 12.88
CA MET A 155 28.65 11.91 14.16
C MET A 155 29.56 11.41 15.30
N MET A 156 30.57 10.58 15.00
CA MET A 156 31.67 10.23 15.93
C MET A 156 33.06 10.62 15.39
N GLY A 157 33.13 11.64 14.52
CA GLY A 157 34.39 12.11 13.93
C GLY A 157 34.53 13.63 13.85
N LEU A 158 33.78 14.40 14.66
CA LEU A 158 33.79 15.87 14.63
C LEU A 158 33.57 16.50 16.02
N LEU A 159 34.18 15.90 17.02
CA LEU A 159 34.42 16.47 18.36
C LEU A 159 35.88 16.29 18.79
N GLU A 160 36.78 16.23 17.79
CA GLU A 160 38.19 16.58 17.95
C GLU A 160 38.41 17.90 17.20
N ASP A 161 38.08 18.99 17.88
CA ASP A 161 38.88 20.22 17.88
C ASP A 161 38.78 20.86 19.28
#